data_AF-A0AAV4H8M1-F1
#
_entry.id   AF-A0AAV4H8M1-F1
#
_cell.length_a   1.000
_cell.length_b   1.000
_cell.length_c   1.000
_cell.angle_alpha   90.00
_cell.angle_beta   90.00
_cell.angle_gamma   90.00
#
_symmetry.space_group_name_H-M   'P 1'
#
loop_
_entity.id
_entity.type
_entity.pdbx_description
1 polymer ?
#
loop_
_entity_poly.entity_id
_entity_poly.type
_entity_poly.pdbx_seq_one_letter_code
_entity_poly.pdbx_strand_id
1 'polypeptide(L)'
;MENAIGPLVDLLTIVRQRKLKFYDHTTRSSGLNKVTMQDTVNGDRKIGRPKKRWEDNIRELTGLELINTLRKADDREKWKAVVKRSSTGTRRIPNLKDM
;
A
#
# COMPACT_ATOMS: atom_id res chain seq x y z
N MET A 1 32.81 -13.10 2.15
CA MET A 1 32.02 -12.79 0.95
C MET A 1 31.01 -11.73 1.34
N GLU A 2 31.24 -10.48 0.91
CA GLU A 2 30.25 -9.41 1.01
C GLU A 2 28.97 -9.85 0.31
N ASN A 3 27.84 -9.70 0.99
CA ASN A 3 26.54 -9.99 0.39
C ASN A 3 26.32 -9.03 -0.78
N ALA A 4 26.34 -9.53 -2.01
CA ALA A 4 25.99 -8.78 -3.23
C ALA A 4 24.49 -8.35 -3.27
N ILE A 5 23.74 -8.73 -2.23
CA ILE A 5 22.36 -8.35 -1.99
C ILE A 5 22.46 -7.13 -1.10
N GLY A 6 22.02 -5.95 -1.59
CA GLY A 6 21.95 -4.72 -0.82
C GLY A 6 21.23 -4.90 0.54
N PRO A 7 21.17 -3.86 1.39
CA PRO A 7 20.65 -3.97 2.77
C PRO A 7 19.39 -4.82 2.79
N LEU A 8 19.30 -5.76 3.75
CA LEU A 8 18.29 -6.81 3.85
C LEU A 8 16.88 -6.24 4.09
N VAL A 9 16.40 -5.45 3.14
CA VAL A 9 15.06 -4.92 3.09
C VAL A 9 14.22 -6.04 2.48
N ASP A 10 13.35 -6.57 3.32
CA ASP A 10 12.37 -7.58 2.92
C ASP A 10 11.64 -7.14 1.63
N LEU A 11 11.61 -8.01 0.62
CA LEU A 11 11.00 -7.73 -0.68
C LEU A 11 9.54 -7.29 -0.51
N LEU A 12 8.83 -7.92 0.44
CA LEU A 12 7.46 -7.59 0.74
C LEU A 12 7.33 -6.17 1.30
N THR A 13 8.26 -5.74 2.14
CA THR A 13 8.38 -4.35 2.61
C THR A 13 8.53 -3.38 1.42
N ILE A 14 9.41 -3.67 0.45
CA ILE A 14 9.59 -2.83 -0.74
C ILE A 14 8.30 -2.74 -1.57
N VAL A 15 7.65 -3.88 -1.82
CA VAL A 15 6.40 -3.95 -2.59
C VAL A 15 5.30 -3.14 -1.90
N ARG A 16 5.16 -3.26 -0.57
CA ARG A 16 4.20 -2.48 0.23
C ARG A 16 4.47 -0.98 0.13
N GLN A 17 5.73 -0.55 0.25
CA GLN A 17 6.10 0.85 0.10
C GLN A 17 5.74 1.40 -1.29
N ARG A 18 6.04 0.65 -2.35
CA ARG A 18 5.72 1.07 -3.73
C ARG A 18 4.22 1.23 -3.94
N LYS A 19 3.42 0.27 -3.46
CA LYS A 19 1.94 0.37 -3.52
C LYS A 19 1.43 1.63 -2.81
N LEU A 20 1.89 1.88 -1.58
CA LEU A 20 1.43 3.03 -0.80
C LEU A 20 1.93 4.37 -1.38
N LYS A 21 3.15 4.44 -1.90
CA LYS A 21 3.66 5.65 -2.58
C LYS A 21 2.88 5.96 -3.86
N PHE A 22 2.52 4.92 -4.62
CA PHE A 22 1.69 5.08 -5.81
C PHE A 22 0.29 5.57 -5.46
N TYR A 23 -0.32 5.06 -4.38
CA TYR A 23 -1.61 5.55 -3.90
C TYR A 23 -1.62 7.06 -3.63
N ASP A 24 -0.59 7.54 -2.94
CA ASP A 24 -0.42 8.95 -2.60
C ASP A 24 -0.13 9.81 -3.84
N HIS A 25 0.67 9.32 -4.78
CA HIS A 25 0.84 9.97 -6.07
C HIS A 25 -0.50 10.10 -6.82
N THR A 26 -1.27 9.02 -6.93
CA THR A 26 -2.57 9.03 -7.61
C THR A 26 -3.58 9.95 -6.92
N THR A 27 -3.60 9.98 -5.59
CA THR A 27 -4.56 10.80 -4.81
C THR A 27 -4.33 12.30 -5.04
N ARG A 28 -3.07 12.72 -5.12
CA ARG A 28 -2.68 14.13 -5.35
C ARG A 28 -2.57 14.50 -6.83
N SER A 29 -2.46 13.51 -7.72
CA SER A 29 -2.47 13.76 -9.16
C SER A 29 -3.84 14.23 -9.65
N SER A 30 -3.85 14.90 -10.80
CA SER A 30 -5.05 15.13 -11.60
C SER A 30 -5.04 14.21 -12.82
N GLY A 31 -6.23 13.96 -13.40
CA GLY A 31 -6.38 13.22 -14.64
C GLY A 31 -6.77 11.75 -14.49
N LEU A 32 -6.54 10.98 -15.54
CA LEU A 32 -7.13 9.64 -15.74
C LEU A 32 -6.79 8.65 -14.62
N ASN A 33 -5.56 8.67 -14.11
CA ASN A 33 -5.15 7.74 -13.05
C ASN A 33 -5.99 7.90 -11.79
N LYS A 34 -6.33 9.14 -11.42
CA LYS A 34 -7.17 9.43 -10.25
C LYS A 34 -8.61 8.97 -10.50
N VAL A 35 -9.18 9.34 -11.65
CA VAL A 35 -10.53 8.93 -12.07
C VAL A 35 -10.65 7.41 -12.11
N THR A 36 -9.77 6.71 -12.84
CA THR A 36 -9.84 5.24 -12.97
C THR A 36 -9.68 4.51 -11.63
N MET A 37 -8.90 5.07 -10.69
CA MET A 37 -8.63 4.40 -9.41
C MET A 37 -9.64 4.75 -8.31
N GLN A 38 -10.26 5.93 -8.36
CA GLN A 38 -11.12 6.46 -7.29
C GLN A 38 -12.57 6.63 -7.72
N ASP A 39 -12.85 6.91 -8.99
CA ASP A 39 -14.23 7.08 -9.45
C ASP A 39 -14.94 5.74 -9.64
N THR A 40 -16.24 5.81 -9.42
CA THR A 40 -17.16 4.73 -9.75
C THR A 40 -17.41 4.76 -11.24
N VAL A 41 -16.86 3.78 -11.96
CA VAL A 41 -17.16 3.59 -13.39
C VAL A 41 -18.62 3.16 -13.54
N ASN A 42 -19.37 3.86 -14.40
CA ASN A 42 -20.74 3.51 -14.72
C ASN A 42 -20.83 2.14 -15.39
N GLY A 43 -21.73 1.28 -14.89
CA GLY A 43 -22.01 -0.05 -15.44
C GLY A 43 -22.26 -1.09 -14.36
N ASP A 44 -23.02 -2.12 -14.72
CA ASP A 44 -23.30 -3.23 -13.81
C ASP A 44 -22.09 -4.15 -13.69
N ARG A 45 -21.74 -4.49 -12.44
CA ARG A 45 -20.69 -5.48 -12.19
C ARG A 45 -21.23 -6.87 -12.50
N LYS A 46 -20.38 -7.71 -13.10
CA LYS A 46 -20.71 -9.13 -13.29
C LYS A 46 -21.04 -9.78 -11.94
N ILE A 47 -22.14 -10.51 -11.92
CA ILE A 47 -22.57 -11.34 -10.81
C ILE A 47 -21.53 -12.46 -10.62
N GLY A 48 -20.99 -12.61 -9.41
CA GLY A 48 -19.94 -13.57 -9.08
C GLY A 48 -19.06 -13.10 -7.92
N ARG A 49 -18.01 -13.85 -7.56
CA ARG A 49 -17.07 -13.46 -6.49
C ARG A 49 -16.43 -12.12 -6.83
N PRO A 50 -16.64 -11.06 -6.04
CA PRO A 50 -16.01 -9.77 -6.30
C PRO A 50 -14.49 -9.93 -6.25
N LYS A 51 -13.81 -9.45 -7.29
CA LYS A 51 -12.35 -9.36 -7.25
C LYS A 51 -11.94 -8.35 -6.19
N LYS A 52 -10.86 -8.64 -5.48
CA LYS A 52 -10.25 -7.72 -4.51
C LYS A 52 -9.91 -6.40 -5.21
N ARG A 53 -10.44 -5.29 -4.71
CA ARG A 53 -10.17 -3.97 -5.28
C ARG A 53 -8.78 -3.49 -4.88
N TRP A 54 -8.29 -2.52 -5.63
CA TRP A 54 -7.10 -1.76 -5.24
C TRP A 54 -7.27 -1.12 -3.84
N GLU A 55 -8.40 -0.48 -3.58
CA GLU A 55 -8.74 0.13 -2.29
C GLU A 55 -8.72 -0.87 -1.13
N ASP A 56 -9.14 -2.12 -1.36
CA ASP A 56 -9.11 -3.17 -0.36
C ASP A 56 -7.66 -3.51 0.04
N ASN A 57 -6.72 -3.50 -0.91
CA ASN A 57 -5.30 -3.65 -0.60
C ASN A 57 -4.77 -2.48 0.24
N ILE A 58 -5.21 -1.25 -0.04
CA ILE A 58 -4.76 -0.07 0.73
C ILE A 58 -5.30 -0.14 2.15
N ARG A 59 -6.57 -0.56 2.32
CA ARG A 59 -7.18 -0.78 3.63
C ARG A 59 -6.44 -1.84 4.43
N GLU A 60 -6.15 -2.99 3.82
CA GLU A 60 -5.42 -4.08 4.50
C GLU A 60 -3.98 -3.69 4.87
N LEU A 61 -3.28 -2.96 4.00
CA LEU A 61 -1.90 -2.53 4.27
C LEU A 61 -1.85 -1.45 5.36
N THR A 62 -2.83 -0.55 5.40
CA THR A 62 -2.82 0.60 6.30
C THR A 62 -3.56 0.38 7.61
N GLY A 63 -4.53 -0.56 7.63
CA GLY A 63 -5.50 -0.73 8.70
C GLY A 63 -6.49 0.44 8.81
N LEU A 64 -6.57 1.32 7.81
CA LEU A 64 -7.37 2.53 7.84
C LEU A 64 -8.56 2.42 6.90
N GLU A 65 -9.69 3.02 7.28
CA GLU A 65 -10.81 3.18 6.36
C GLU A 65 -10.47 4.05 5.15
N LEU A 66 -11.15 3.82 4.03
CA LEU A 66 -10.85 4.48 2.75
C LEU A 66 -10.88 6.01 2.85
N ILE A 67 -11.90 6.58 3.49
CA ILE A 67 -12.02 8.04 3.68
C ILE A 67 -10.80 8.60 4.45
N ASN A 68 -10.36 7.88 5.49
CA ASN A 68 -9.20 8.27 6.27
C ASN A 68 -7.90 8.13 5.49
N THR A 69 -7.79 7.13 4.60
CA THR A 69 -6.62 7.00 3.71
C THR A 69 -6.56 8.13 2.70
N LEU A 70 -7.68 8.55 2.10
CA LEU A 70 -7.72 9.67 1.15
C LEU A 70 -7.29 10.98 1.83
N ARG A 71 -7.87 11.30 3.00
CA ARG A 71 -7.51 12.50 3.77
C ARG A 71 -6.05 12.53 4.21
N LYS A 72 -5.51 11.37 4.63
CA LYS A 72 -4.09 11.27 5.04
C LYS A 72 -3.14 11.25 3.85
N ALA A 73 -3.56 10.76 2.68
CA ALA A 73 -2.77 10.73 1.46
C ALA A 73 -2.67 12.11 0.79
N ASP A 74 -3.62 13.01 1.04
CA ASP A 74 -3.53 14.38 0.57
C ASP A 74 -2.37 15.16 1.23
N ASP A 75 -2.10 14.87 2.50
CA ASP A 75 -0.97 15.41 3.26
C ASP A 75 0.27 14.50 3.15
N ARG A 76 1.30 15.01 2.48
CA ARG A 76 2.52 14.26 2.17
C ARG A 76 3.24 13.74 3.43
N GLU A 77 3.33 14.54 4.48
CA GLU A 77 4.06 14.15 5.70
C GLU A 77 3.26 13.15 6.53
N LYS A 78 1.94 13.35 6.63
CA LYS A 78 1.05 12.36 7.25
C LYS A 78 1.10 11.03 6.51
N TRP A 79 1.10 11.05 5.18
CA TRP A 79 1.17 9.83 4.39
C TRP A 79 2.51 9.11 4.53
N LYS A 80 3.62 9.84 4.53
CA LYS A 80 4.96 9.28 4.74
C LYS A 80 5.06 8.52 6.06
N ALA A 81 4.42 9.03 7.13
CA ALA A 81 4.33 8.34 8.41
C ALA A 81 3.51 7.03 8.31
N VAL A 82 2.40 7.04 7.56
CA VAL A 82 1.59 5.84 7.27
C VAL A 82 2.42 4.80 6.50
N VAL A 83 3.13 5.20 5.44
CA VAL A 83 3.97 4.30 4.64
C VAL A 83 5.04 3.64 5.51
N LYS A 84 5.71 4.40 6.37
CA LYS A 84 6.75 3.85 7.26
C LYS A 84 6.16 2.82 8.22
N ARG A 85 5.01 3.10 8.84
CA ARG A 85 4.32 2.18 9.75
C ARG A 85 3.86 0.91 9.04
N SER A 86 3.24 1.06 7.87
CA SER A 86 2.53 -0.01 7.16
C SER A 86 3.41 -0.89 6.28
N SER A 87 4.62 -0.44 5.95
CA SER A 87 5.53 -1.22 5.13
C SER A 87 6.39 -2.20 5.91
N THR A 88 6.71 -1.89 7.17
CA THR A 88 7.55 -2.74 8.01
C THR A 88 6.84 -4.09 8.21
N GLY A 89 7.40 -5.16 7.63
CA GLY A 89 6.94 -6.51 7.92
C GLY A 89 7.10 -6.83 9.41
N THR A 90 6.20 -7.69 9.93
CA THR A 90 6.33 -8.30 11.26
C THR A 90 7.80 -8.67 11.49
N ARG A 91 8.36 -8.23 12.62
CA ARG A 91 9.73 -8.56 13.06
C ARG A 91 9.99 -10.03 12.75
N ARG A 92 11.07 -10.33 12.02
CA ARG A 92 11.51 -11.70 11.81
C ARG A 92 11.56 -12.39 13.18
N ILE A 93 10.85 -13.50 13.33
CA ILE A 93 11.02 -14.40 14.46
C ILE A 93 12.50 -14.81 14.42
N PRO A 94 13.27 -14.71 15.54
CA PRO A 94 14.63 -15.22 15.58
C PRO A 94 14.62 -16.68 15.12
N ASN A 95 15.66 -17.09 14.39
CA ASN A 95 15.73 -18.45 13.90
C ASN A 95 15.74 -19.40 15.10
N LEU A 96 15.05 -20.55 15.02
CA LEU A 96 15.00 -21.53 16.13
C LEU A 96 16.41 -22.06 16.52
N LYS A 97 17.40 -21.85 15.64
CA LYS A 97 18.82 -22.17 15.89
C LYS A 97 19.56 -21.14 16.76
N ASP A 98 18.94 -19.98 16.99
CA ASP A 98 19.47 -18.88 17.80
C ASP A 98 18.84 -18.86 19.22
N MET A 99 18.13 -19.92 19.61
CA MET A 99 17.54 -20.15 20.94
C MET A 99 18.25 -21.29 21.68
#